data_AF-A0A679L8J8-F1
#
_entry.id   AF-A0A679L8J8-F1
#
_cell.length_a   1.000
_cell.length_b   1.000
_cell.length_c   1.000
_cell.angle_alpha   90.00
_cell.angle_beta   90.00
_cell.angle_gamma   90.00
#
_symmetry.space_group_name_H-M   'P 1'
#
loop_
_entity.id
_entity.type
_entity.pdbx_description
1 polymer ?
#
loop_
_entity_poly.entity_id
_entity_poly.type
_entity_poly.pdbx_seq_one_letter_code
_entity_poly.pdbx_strand_id
1 'polypeptide(L)'
;MYSCISLLKYLFCMSILSNCMADRANDVQKALSYYKINETCVFNETEINSKTIKKFPKCDRVYGIIFIDSNTDLTVFQLKEAFKYMKSLVGGLMIEDTTNLTNLNIFATENSSFWIACATYGVFIRNNTQLVDYSILDKIHLYKPSKREECEYRIENNPKLDVSCEDNNLYTYTYLQVTGNLRDCGCQGTIRNVSSPEHYETCNTLYGGLQLNSTSNISNLPMLRNVITMKGLINIENTSIQDLSFFQSLTTIKYRNVESVVINLRNNSQMTRLGMGLPNQEFSDISSVYNGQEYTLVNFENLHGDFCLTISEVIFYFWFCTLSVKNFHAKLCDEQDPKHVICHFESSPLFQHSFCQV
;
A
#
# COMPACT_ATOMS: atom_id res chain seq x y z
N MET A 1 -16.16 27.25 38.84
CA MET A 1 -16.47 26.36 37.70
C MET A 1 -15.53 26.57 36.51
N TYR A 2 -15.25 27.80 36.08
CA TYR A 2 -14.28 28.08 34.98
C TYR A 2 -12.83 27.62 35.26
N SER A 3 -12.36 27.68 36.50
CA SER A 3 -11.00 27.27 36.87
C SER A 3 -10.78 25.74 36.81
N CYS A 4 -11.77 24.92 37.21
CA CYS A 4 -11.67 23.45 37.12
C CYS A 4 -11.68 22.94 35.68
N ILE A 5 -12.43 23.59 34.77
CA ILE A 5 -12.47 23.20 33.34
C ILE A 5 -11.13 23.51 32.65
N SER A 6 -10.48 24.61 33.02
CA SER A 6 -9.12 24.95 32.57
C SER A 6 -8.10 23.93 33.09
N LEU A 7 -8.17 23.56 34.38
CA LEU A 7 -7.28 22.57 34.98
C LEU A 7 -7.46 21.17 34.36
N LEU A 8 -8.70 20.75 34.09
CA LEU A 8 -8.97 19.47 33.43
C LEU A 8 -8.44 19.44 31.99
N LYS A 9 -8.59 20.53 31.23
CA LYS A 9 -8.02 20.65 29.88
C LYS A 9 -6.49 20.57 29.91
N TYR A 10 -5.85 21.22 30.89
CA TYR A 10 -4.40 21.16 31.07
C TYR A 10 -3.93 19.75 31.45
N LEU A 11 -4.57 19.09 32.42
CA LEU A 11 -4.24 17.72 32.82
C LEU A 11 -4.44 16.72 31.68
N PHE A 12 -5.51 16.87 30.90
CA PHE A 12 -5.78 16.04 29.73
C PHE A 12 -4.72 16.26 28.63
N CYS A 13 -4.36 17.52 28.33
CA CYS A 13 -3.32 17.85 27.36
C CYS A 13 -1.94 17.29 27.78
N MET A 14 -1.58 17.40 29.06
CA MET A 14 -0.33 16.85 29.60
C MET A 14 -0.31 15.31 29.53
N SER A 15 -1.43 14.64 29.80
CA SER A 15 -1.51 13.18 29.69
C SER A 15 -1.33 12.68 28.24
N ILE A 16 -1.91 13.39 27.27
CA ILE A 16 -1.76 13.08 25.83
C ILE A 16 -0.32 13.29 25.39
N LEU A 17 0.30 14.41 25.76
CA LEU A 17 1.70 14.70 25.45
C LEU A 17 2.65 13.65 26.07
N SER A 18 2.40 13.24 27.32
CA SER A 18 3.22 12.21 27.97
C SER A 18 3.11 10.84 27.31
N ASN A 19 1.91 10.46 26.86
CA ASN A 19 1.70 9.19 26.15
C ASN A 19 2.36 9.22 24.76
N CYS A 20 2.22 10.33 24.02
CA CYS A 20 2.85 10.49 22.71
C CYS A 20 4.40 10.42 22.79
N MET A 21 5.01 11.04 23.81
CA MET A 21 6.47 10.93 23.99
C MET A 21 6.91 9.52 24.39
N ALA A 22 6.13 8.81 25.20
CA ALA A 22 6.40 7.42 25.55
C ALA A 22 6.33 6.51 24.31
N ASP A 23 5.34 6.72 23.43
CA ASP A 23 5.19 5.99 22.18
C ASP A 23 6.40 6.23 21.26
N ARG A 24 6.81 7.48 21.06
CA ARG A 24 8.00 7.82 20.24
C ARG A 24 9.28 7.19 20.78
N ALA A 25 9.47 7.20 22.10
CA ALA A 25 10.64 6.58 22.71
C ALA A 25 10.66 5.07 22.41
N ASN A 26 9.52 4.40 22.52
CA ASN A 26 9.38 2.99 22.19
C ASN A 26 9.65 2.72 20.70
N ASP A 27 9.15 3.57 19.79
CA ASP A 27 9.40 3.45 18.36
C ASP A 27 10.87 3.60 18.00
N VAL A 28 11.58 4.56 18.62
CA VAL A 28 13.02 4.73 18.44
C VAL A 28 13.77 3.50 18.95
N GLN A 29 13.43 2.97 20.14
CA GLN A 29 14.08 1.77 20.66
C GLN A 29 13.83 0.54 19.78
N LYS A 30 12.62 0.39 19.23
CA LYS A 30 12.29 -0.65 18.26
C LYS A 30 13.13 -0.51 16.99
N ALA A 31 13.29 0.71 16.48
CA ALA A 31 14.16 0.97 15.32
C ALA A 31 15.62 0.61 15.62
N LEU A 32 16.16 1.01 16.77
CA LEU A 32 17.57 0.77 17.11
C LEU A 32 17.88 -0.71 17.42
N SER A 33 16.92 -1.46 17.95
CA SER A 33 17.09 -2.90 18.25
C SER A 33 16.94 -3.80 17.03
N TYR A 34 16.22 -3.36 15.98
CA TYR A 34 15.99 -4.16 14.78
C TYR A 34 17.23 -4.29 13.88
N TYR A 35 18.11 -3.28 13.87
CA TYR A 35 19.25 -3.23 12.94
C TYR A 35 20.59 -3.44 13.64
N LYS A 36 21.58 -3.92 12.89
CA LYS A 36 22.98 -3.83 13.33
C LYS A 36 23.42 -2.36 13.24
N ILE A 37 23.50 -1.72 14.40
CA ILE A 37 23.80 -0.30 14.53
C ILE A 37 25.31 -0.02 14.50
N ASN A 38 25.66 1.17 14.02
CA ASN A 38 26.91 1.83 14.39
C ASN A 38 26.58 2.86 15.47
N GLU A 39 27.06 2.64 16.69
CA GLU A 39 26.75 3.46 17.86
C GLU A 39 27.08 4.95 17.66
N THR A 40 28.08 5.29 16.84
CA THR A 40 28.45 6.69 16.59
C THR A 40 27.51 7.41 15.61
N CYS A 41 26.64 6.66 14.93
CA CYS A 41 25.70 7.18 13.91
C CYS A 41 24.23 7.07 14.35
N VAL A 42 23.99 6.98 15.65
CA VAL A 42 22.66 6.91 16.25
C VAL A 42 22.15 8.30 16.58
N PHE A 43 20.90 8.57 16.21
CA PHE A 43 20.12 9.71 16.70
C PHE A 43 18.99 9.18 17.59
N ASN A 44 19.22 9.18 18.91
CA ASN A 44 18.31 8.62 19.92
C ASN A 44 17.54 9.74 20.64
N GLU A 45 16.87 10.59 19.86
CA GLU A 45 16.03 11.67 20.40
C GLU A 45 14.61 11.54 19.81
N THR A 46 13.60 11.89 20.59
CA THR A 46 12.17 11.76 20.21
C THR A 46 11.59 13.04 19.57
N GLU A 47 12.43 14.06 19.43
CA GLU A 47 12.09 15.37 18.88
C GLU A 47 13.32 16.00 18.23
N ILE A 48 13.10 16.86 17.24
CA ILE A 48 14.14 17.66 16.63
C ILE A 48 13.92 19.14 16.86
N ASN A 49 14.85 19.78 17.56
CA ASN A 49 14.82 21.22 17.85
C ASN A 49 16.26 21.73 18.06
N SER A 50 16.41 23.02 18.35
CA SER A 50 17.70 23.68 18.57
C SER A 50 18.57 23.05 19.67
N LYS A 51 17.98 22.27 20.58
CA LYS A 51 18.72 21.51 21.60
C LYS A 51 19.16 20.14 21.07
N THR A 52 18.23 19.35 20.55
CA THR A 52 18.50 17.95 20.15
C THR A 52 19.26 17.85 18.83
N ILE A 53 19.12 18.82 17.91
CA ILE A 53 19.84 18.84 16.63
C ILE A 53 21.37 18.85 16.80
N LYS A 54 21.87 19.37 17.94
CA LYS A 54 23.30 19.38 18.26
C LYS A 54 23.88 17.98 18.46
N LYS A 55 23.03 17.01 18.77
CA LYS A 55 23.37 15.59 18.92
C LYS A 55 23.24 14.82 17.60
N PHE A 56 22.81 15.47 16.51
CA PHE A 56 22.63 14.79 15.23
C PHE A 56 23.98 14.30 14.69
N PRO A 57 24.11 13.02 14.33
CA PRO A 57 25.39 12.44 13.94
C PRO A 57 25.83 12.88 12.55
N LYS A 58 27.14 13.04 12.37
CA LYS A 58 27.77 13.37 11.07
C LYS A 58 28.10 12.09 10.31
N CYS A 59 27.09 11.40 9.81
CA CYS A 59 27.24 10.12 9.13
C CYS A 59 26.44 10.04 7.83
N ASP A 60 26.96 9.30 6.85
CA ASP A 60 26.28 8.96 5.59
C ASP A 60 25.01 8.11 5.81
N ARG A 61 25.03 7.27 6.85
CA ARG A 61 23.90 6.46 7.30
C ARG A 61 23.60 6.75 8.76
N VAL A 62 22.38 7.18 9.05
CA VAL A 62 21.93 7.50 10.41
C VAL A 62 20.88 6.49 10.86
N TYR A 63 20.98 6.08 12.13
CA TYR A 63 20.05 5.15 12.77
C TYR A 63 19.16 5.89 13.76
N GLY A 64 17.85 5.85 13.57
CA GLY A 64 16.88 6.54 14.40
C GLY A 64 15.60 6.87 13.62
N ILE A 65 14.67 7.54 14.30
CA ILE A 65 13.47 8.09 13.69
C ILE A 65 13.58 9.62 13.76
N ILE A 66 13.35 10.29 12.64
CA ILE A 66 13.33 11.75 12.61
C ILE A 66 11.89 12.21 12.80
N PHE A 67 11.65 12.94 13.89
CA PHE A 67 10.36 13.58 14.18
C PHE A 67 10.49 15.09 14.00
N ILE A 68 9.85 15.64 12.97
CA ILE A 68 9.73 17.08 12.74
C ILE A 68 8.26 17.46 12.93
N ASP A 69 7.97 18.19 14.00
CA ASP A 69 6.62 18.59 14.34
C ASP A 69 6.51 20.06 14.79
N SER A 70 5.36 20.44 15.37
CA SER A 70 5.11 21.76 15.92
C SER A 70 6.11 22.21 16.99
N ASN A 71 6.88 21.31 17.61
CA ASN A 71 7.92 21.61 18.59
C ASN A 71 9.26 21.96 17.93
N THR A 72 9.37 21.82 16.61
CA THR A 72 10.59 22.14 15.87
C THR A 72 10.71 23.65 15.68
N ASP A 73 11.73 24.25 16.30
CA ASP A 73 12.08 25.67 16.18
C ASP A 73 13.12 25.95 15.07
N LEU A 74 13.42 24.94 14.25
CA LEU A 74 14.43 24.98 13.21
C LEU A 74 13.85 25.39 11.86
N THR A 75 14.61 26.20 11.12
CA THR A 75 14.33 26.51 9.72
C THR A 75 14.74 25.35 8.79
N VAL A 76 14.19 25.34 7.57
CA VAL A 76 14.61 24.41 6.49
C VAL A 76 16.13 24.45 6.30
N PHE A 77 16.76 25.63 6.34
CA PHE A 77 18.21 25.77 6.19
C PHE A 77 18.98 25.09 7.33
N GLN A 78 18.55 25.28 8.58
CA GLN A 78 19.19 24.64 9.73
C GLN A 78 19.05 23.11 9.70
N LEU A 79 17.88 22.60 9.28
CA LEU A 79 17.66 21.18 9.07
C LEU A 79 18.56 20.63 7.94
N LYS A 80 18.61 21.33 6.80
CA LYS A 80 19.48 20.96 5.67
C LYS A 80 20.95 20.90 6.07
N GLU A 81 21.44 21.89 6.82
CA GLU A 81 22.83 21.92 7.29
C GLU A 81 23.13 20.79 8.29
N ALA A 82 22.19 20.43 9.16
CA ALA A 82 22.36 19.31 10.08
C ALA A 82 22.37 17.96 9.35
N PHE A 83 21.52 17.80 8.34
CA PHE A 83 21.33 16.56 7.59
C PHE A 83 22.28 16.40 6.40
N LYS A 84 23.15 17.37 6.11
CA LYS A 84 23.97 17.40 4.88
C LYS A 84 24.87 16.19 4.64
N TYR A 85 25.26 15.48 5.70
CA TYR A 85 26.05 14.25 5.58
C TYR A 85 25.18 13.01 5.38
N MET A 86 23.93 13.04 5.84
CA MET A 86 23.02 11.90 5.81
C MET A 86 22.50 11.65 4.39
N LYS A 87 22.85 10.49 3.84
CA LYS A 87 22.36 9.98 2.55
C LYS A 87 21.32 8.87 2.71
N SER A 88 21.27 8.25 3.88
CA SER A 88 20.28 7.24 4.23
C SER A 88 19.89 7.28 5.70
N LEU A 89 18.62 6.99 5.96
CA LEU A 89 18.03 6.90 7.29
C LEU A 89 17.55 5.47 7.54
N VAL A 90 17.82 4.95 8.73
CA VAL A 90 17.40 3.63 9.17
C VAL A 90 16.51 3.78 10.40
N GLY A 91 15.21 3.52 10.25
CA GLY A 91 14.18 3.64 11.29
C GLY A 91 12.86 4.15 10.71
N GLY A 92 12.78 5.47 10.43
CA GLY A 92 11.59 6.09 9.84
C GLY A 92 11.61 7.62 9.86
N LEU A 93 10.59 8.24 9.27
CA LEU A 93 10.44 9.70 9.19
C LEU A 93 9.00 10.10 9.53
N MET A 94 8.85 11.10 10.38
CA MET A 94 7.57 11.75 10.67
C MET A 94 7.72 13.26 10.53
N ILE A 95 6.89 13.85 9.68
CA ILE A 95 6.72 15.28 9.53
C ILE A 95 5.24 15.57 9.73
N GLU A 96 4.87 16.18 10.85
CA GLU A 96 3.46 16.30 11.23
C GLU A 96 3.17 17.62 11.94
N ASP A 97 2.00 18.22 11.69
CA ASP A 97 1.53 19.43 12.37
C ASP A 97 2.52 20.62 12.28
N THR A 98 3.35 20.65 11.23
CA THR A 98 4.33 21.71 11.04
C THR A 98 3.70 22.90 10.32
N THR A 99 3.91 24.12 10.85
CA THR A 99 3.37 25.36 10.26
C THR A 99 4.37 26.14 9.42
N ASN A 100 5.66 25.81 9.50
CA ASN A 100 6.74 26.64 8.94
C ASN A 100 7.50 25.99 7.77
N LEU A 101 7.23 24.73 7.44
CA LEU A 101 7.91 24.02 6.38
C LEU A 101 7.15 24.18 5.06
N THR A 102 7.66 25.00 4.15
CA THR A 102 7.09 25.17 2.81
C THR A 102 7.58 24.13 1.81
N ASN A 103 8.74 23.52 2.10
CA ASN A 103 9.35 22.45 1.31
C ASN A 103 10.08 21.48 2.23
N LEU A 104 10.35 20.30 1.69
CA LEU A 104 11.05 19.22 2.37
C LEU A 104 12.47 19.02 1.82
N ASN A 105 13.07 20.09 1.29
CA ASN A 105 14.43 20.08 0.72
C ASN A 105 15.51 20.12 1.81
N ILE A 106 15.30 19.31 2.85
CA ILE A 106 16.13 19.18 4.05
C ILE A 106 17.12 18.01 3.95
N PHE A 107 16.93 17.11 2.97
CA PHE A 107 17.81 15.97 2.74
C PHE A 107 18.85 16.27 1.68
N ALA A 108 20.03 15.67 1.79
CA ALA A 108 21.13 15.84 0.85
C ALA A 108 20.88 15.07 -0.46
N THR A 109 20.05 15.62 -1.35
CA THR A 109 19.59 14.96 -2.60
C THR A 109 19.99 15.70 -3.87
N GLU A 110 21.06 16.50 -3.82
CA GLU A 110 21.43 17.40 -4.92
C GLU A 110 21.76 16.62 -6.21
N ASN A 111 22.27 15.38 -6.13
CA ASN A 111 22.50 14.50 -7.29
C ASN A 111 22.16 13.02 -7.04
N SER A 112 21.42 12.68 -5.97
CA SER A 112 21.19 11.29 -5.59
C SER A 112 19.88 11.07 -4.85
N SER A 113 19.38 9.84 -4.93
CA SER A 113 18.28 9.30 -4.12
C SER A 113 18.59 9.33 -2.62
N PHE A 114 17.58 9.61 -1.80
CA PHE A 114 17.62 9.45 -0.35
C PHE A 114 16.94 8.14 0.04
N TRP A 115 17.64 7.29 0.79
CA TRP A 115 17.13 5.96 1.11
C TRP A 115 16.65 5.87 2.56
N ILE A 116 15.44 5.37 2.79
CA ILE A 116 14.89 5.16 4.13
C ILE A 116 14.61 3.67 4.33
N ALA A 117 15.33 3.06 5.28
CA ALA A 117 15.03 1.71 5.76
C ALA A 117 13.95 1.82 6.84
N CYS A 118 12.71 1.51 6.49
CA CYS A 118 11.54 1.89 7.27
C CYS A 118 10.96 0.76 8.16
N ALA A 119 11.66 -0.38 8.29
CA ALA A 119 11.06 -1.65 8.72
C ALA A 119 10.25 -1.60 10.02
N THR A 120 10.58 -0.67 10.91
CA THR A 120 10.02 -0.58 12.26
C THR A 120 8.97 0.50 12.44
N TYR A 121 8.86 1.45 11.50
CA TYR A 121 8.03 2.65 11.63
C TYR A 121 7.29 2.98 10.32
N GLY A 122 7.92 3.73 9.40
CA GLY A 122 7.27 4.21 8.18
C GLY A 122 7.74 5.61 7.80
N VAL A 123 7.04 6.21 6.84
CA VAL A 123 7.20 7.61 6.42
C VAL A 123 5.84 8.29 6.43
N PHE A 124 5.74 9.37 7.22
CA PHE A 124 4.50 10.10 7.43
C PHE A 124 4.74 11.59 7.21
N ILE A 125 3.96 12.19 6.31
CA ILE A 125 4.02 13.62 5.98
C ILE A 125 2.59 14.16 6.07
N ARG A 126 2.27 14.80 7.19
CA ARG A 126 0.89 15.05 7.60
C ARG A 126 0.65 16.47 8.07
N ASN A 127 -0.56 16.95 7.85
CA ASN A 127 -1.11 18.15 8.49
C ASN A 127 -0.21 19.40 8.34
N ASN A 128 0.55 19.51 7.25
CA ASN A 128 1.34 20.71 6.98
C ASN A 128 0.56 21.67 6.09
N THR A 129 0.17 22.80 6.67
CA THR A 129 -0.67 23.81 6.01
C THR A 129 0.05 24.66 4.96
N GLN A 130 1.38 24.60 4.91
CA GLN A 130 2.23 25.45 4.09
C GLN A 130 3.09 24.69 3.06
N LEU A 131 3.15 23.36 3.14
CA LEU A 131 3.93 22.53 2.23
C LEU A 131 3.39 22.59 0.81
N VAL A 132 4.24 23.01 -0.13
CA VAL A 132 3.91 23.17 -1.55
C VAL A 132 4.79 22.33 -2.47
N ASP A 133 6.02 22.09 -2.06
CA ASP A 133 7.03 21.45 -2.91
C ASP A 133 7.04 19.93 -2.75
N TYR A 134 6.65 19.25 -3.83
CA TYR A 134 6.60 17.80 -3.95
C TYR A 134 7.95 17.18 -4.37
N SER A 135 8.89 17.95 -4.91
CA SER A 135 10.05 17.45 -5.66
C SER A 135 10.97 16.48 -4.92
N ILE A 136 11.05 16.57 -3.58
CA ILE A 136 11.87 15.66 -2.78
C ILE A 136 11.23 14.27 -2.64
N LEU A 137 9.90 14.18 -2.69
CA LEU A 137 9.17 12.93 -2.49
C LEU A 137 9.50 11.92 -3.59
N ASP A 138 9.77 12.42 -4.79
CA ASP A 138 10.30 11.65 -5.91
C ASP A 138 11.69 11.10 -5.66
N LYS A 139 12.49 11.71 -4.78
CA LYS A 139 13.86 11.28 -4.49
C LYS A 139 13.96 10.38 -3.27
N ILE A 140 12.86 10.20 -2.53
CA ILE A 140 12.82 9.33 -1.35
C ILE A 140 12.49 7.90 -1.79
N HIS A 141 13.44 7.00 -1.58
CA HIS A 141 13.26 5.57 -1.81
C HIS A 141 13.15 4.86 -0.47
N LEU A 142 12.05 4.14 -0.29
CA LEU A 142 11.81 3.37 0.91
C LEU A 142 12.14 1.90 0.65
N TYR A 143 12.75 1.24 1.62
CA TYR A 143 12.98 -0.19 1.56
C TYR A 143 12.81 -0.83 2.93
N LYS A 144 12.34 -2.08 2.93
CA LYS A 144 12.42 -2.96 4.09
C LYS A 144 13.46 -4.06 3.80
N PRO A 145 14.31 -4.42 4.79
CA PRO A 145 15.26 -5.53 4.61
C PRO A 145 14.57 -6.87 4.31
N SER A 146 13.37 -7.09 4.86
CA SER A 146 12.49 -8.16 4.40
C SER A 146 11.92 -7.75 3.05
N LYS A 147 12.40 -8.38 1.96
CA LYS A 147 12.02 -8.06 0.56
C LYS A 147 10.51 -8.09 0.31
N ARG A 148 9.78 -8.75 1.20
CA ARG A 148 8.36 -9.02 1.10
C ARG A 148 7.52 -7.83 1.53
N GLU A 149 7.86 -7.11 2.59
CA GLU A 149 6.96 -6.07 3.09
C GLU A 149 7.23 -4.69 2.51
N GLU A 150 6.17 -3.89 2.39
CA GLU A 150 6.26 -2.47 2.04
C GLU A 150 6.37 -1.59 3.28
N CYS A 151 7.03 -0.45 3.10
CA CYS A 151 7.01 0.65 4.05
C CYS A 151 5.64 1.27 4.08
N GLU A 152 5.15 1.57 5.29
CA GLU A 152 4.03 2.46 5.39
C GLU A 152 4.45 3.85 4.92
N TYR A 153 3.74 4.39 3.93
CA TYR A 153 4.01 5.70 3.34
C TYR A 153 2.72 6.48 3.22
N ARG A 154 2.59 7.53 4.03
CA ARG A 154 1.39 8.38 4.06
C ARG A 154 1.71 9.85 3.87
N ILE A 155 0.99 10.48 2.94
CA ILE A 155 1.06 11.92 2.63
C ILE A 155 -0.36 12.46 2.76
N GLU A 156 -0.69 13.06 3.91
CA GLU A 156 -2.08 13.32 4.29
C GLU A 156 -2.29 14.76 4.74
N ASN A 157 -3.40 15.37 4.34
CA ASN A 157 -3.85 16.68 4.85
C ASN A 157 -2.81 17.80 4.68
N ASN A 158 -2.10 17.84 3.53
CA ASN A 158 -1.22 18.95 3.17
C ASN A 158 -1.90 19.79 2.07
N PRO A 159 -2.80 20.74 2.42
CA PRO A 159 -3.77 21.32 1.49
C PRO A 159 -3.18 22.15 0.33
N LYS A 160 -1.88 22.44 0.36
CA LYS A 160 -1.17 23.17 -0.69
C LYS A 160 -0.20 22.29 -1.49
N LEU A 161 -0.06 21.02 -1.12
CA LEU A 161 0.85 20.09 -1.77
C LEU A 161 0.16 19.42 -2.95
N ASP A 162 0.70 19.61 -4.14
CA ASP A 162 0.27 18.91 -5.35
C ASP A 162 1.05 17.60 -5.48
N VAL A 163 0.41 16.46 -5.19
CA VAL A 163 1.03 15.13 -5.25
C VAL A 163 0.75 14.48 -6.61
N SER A 164 1.82 14.19 -7.36
CA SER A 164 1.77 13.33 -8.56
C SER A 164 2.32 11.95 -8.22
N CYS A 165 1.76 10.87 -8.78
CA CYS A 165 2.21 9.49 -8.53
C CYS A 165 2.40 8.65 -9.80
N GLU A 166 2.29 9.27 -10.98
CA GLU A 166 2.34 8.55 -12.26
C GLU A 166 3.75 8.51 -12.87
N ASP A 167 4.59 9.52 -12.62
CA ASP A 167 5.89 9.69 -13.29
C ASP A 167 7.11 9.44 -12.38
N ASN A 168 6.91 8.83 -11.20
CA ASN A 168 7.93 8.83 -10.16
C ASN A 168 8.02 7.52 -9.35
N ASN A 169 8.93 7.52 -8.38
CA ASN A 169 9.13 6.38 -7.48
C ASN A 169 7.87 5.99 -6.71
N LEU A 170 6.94 6.92 -6.44
CA LEU A 170 5.68 6.61 -5.76
C LEU A 170 4.84 5.61 -6.56
N TYR A 171 4.98 5.57 -7.89
CA TYR A 171 4.31 4.58 -8.74
C TYR A 171 4.66 3.13 -8.36
N THR A 172 5.84 2.88 -7.79
CA THR A 172 6.26 1.50 -7.46
C THR A 172 5.59 0.92 -6.21
N TYR A 173 4.90 1.75 -5.43
CA TYR A 173 4.30 1.34 -4.16
C TYR A 173 2.90 0.76 -4.34
N THR A 174 2.60 -0.27 -3.56
CA THR A 174 1.31 -0.95 -3.54
C THR A 174 0.35 -0.43 -2.48
N TYR A 175 0.83 0.06 -1.34
CA TYR A 175 0.03 0.51 -0.19
C TYR A 175 0.26 1.99 0.16
N LEU A 176 0.51 2.83 -0.84
CA LEU A 176 0.68 4.28 -0.68
C LEU A 176 -0.63 4.95 -0.30
N GLN A 177 -0.62 5.83 0.71
CA GLN A 177 -1.78 6.63 1.13
C GLN A 177 -1.56 8.13 0.86
N VAL A 178 -2.35 8.69 -0.06
CA VAL A 178 -2.34 10.11 -0.40
C VAL A 178 -3.77 10.65 -0.33
N THR A 179 -4.06 11.48 0.67
CA THR A 179 -5.42 11.99 0.91
C THR A 179 -5.43 13.39 1.53
N GLY A 180 -6.34 14.26 1.10
CA GLY A 180 -6.52 15.58 1.71
C GLY A 180 -5.44 16.60 1.33
N ASN A 181 -4.72 16.37 0.23
CA ASN A 181 -3.74 17.32 -0.32
C ASN A 181 -4.40 18.22 -1.38
N LEU A 182 -3.64 19.15 -1.99
CA LEU A 182 -4.16 20.00 -3.08
C LEU A 182 -4.60 19.14 -4.28
N ARG A 183 -3.79 18.12 -4.58
CA ARG A 183 -4.14 17.03 -5.48
C ARG A 183 -3.68 15.74 -4.83
N ASP A 184 -4.60 14.78 -4.77
CA ASP A 184 -4.32 13.41 -4.36
C ASP A 184 -4.15 12.52 -5.59
N CYS A 185 -3.51 11.36 -5.39
CA CYS A 185 -3.31 10.38 -6.44
C CYS A 185 -3.95 9.03 -6.06
N GLY A 186 -4.71 8.46 -7.00
CA GLY A 186 -5.41 7.19 -6.80
C GLY A 186 -6.41 7.19 -5.64
N CYS A 187 -6.88 5.99 -5.31
CA CYS A 187 -7.83 5.73 -4.23
C CYS A 187 -7.37 4.56 -3.37
N GLN A 188 -7.99 4.38 -2.20
CA GLN A 188 -7.62 3.37 -1.23
C GLN A 188 -8.67 2.25 -1.16
N GLY A 189 -8.35 1.05 -1.60
CA GLY A 189 -9.31 -0.06 -1.55
C GLY A 189 -9.35 -0.81 -0.21
N THR A 190 -8.52 -0.43 0.76
CA THR A 190 -8.51 -0.98 2.14
C THR A 190 -9.29 -0.14 3.14
N ILE A 191 -9.67 1.09 2.78
CA ILE A 191 -10.52 1.91 3.64
C ILE A 191 -11.89 1.24 3.68
N ARG A 192 -12.29 0.79 4.87
CA ARG A 192 -13.49 -0.03 5.14
C ARG A 192 -14.81 0.54 4.62
N ASN A 193 -14.79 1.77 4.11
CA ASN A 193 -15.87 2.35 3.36
C ASN A 193 -15.33 3.05 2.11
N VAL A 194 -15.85 2.65 0.95
CA VAL A 194 -15.96 3.52 -0.24
C VAL A 194 -17.03 4.58 0.07
N SER A 195 -16.87 5.37 1.15
CA SER A 195 -17.89 6.31 1.66
C SER A 195 -17.86 7.68 1.00
N SER A 196 -16.92 7.91 0.09
CA SER A 196 -16.78 9.16 -0.66
C SER A 196 -16.97 8.89 -2.16
N PRO A 197 -18.22 8.71 -2.62
CA PRO A 197 -18.53 8.29 -3.99
C PRO A 197 -17.82 9.10 -5.07
N GLU A 198 -17.82 10.43 -4.89
CA GLU A 198 -17.26 11.39 -5.83
C GLU A 198 -15.76 11.16 -6.10
N HIS A 199 -15.02 10.66 -5.11
CA HIS A 199 -13.58 10.41 -5.22
C HIS A 199 -13.26 9.18 -6.09
N TYR A 200 -14.15 8.20 -6.14
CA TYR A 200 -13.90 6.94 -6.86
C TYR A 200 -14.32 7.00 -8.33
N GLU A 201 -15.23 7.90 -8.70
CA GLU A 201 -15.69 8.03 -10.09
C GLU A 201 -14.58 8.46 -11.05
N THR A 202 -13.59 9.22 -10.59
CA THR A 202 -12.44 9.67 -11.41
C THR A 202 -11.20 8.83 -11.18
N CYS A 203 -11.33 7.70 -10.47
CA CYS A 203 -10.21 6.96 -9.96
C CYS A 203 -9.69 5.89 -10.91
N ASN A 204 -8.47 6.08 -11.40
CA ASN A 204 -7.85 5.14 -12.34
C ASN A 204 -6.90 4.14 -11.66
N THR A 205 -6.39 4.46 -10.46
CA THR A 205 -5.49 3.58 -9.70
C THR A 205 -6.01 3.33 -8.29
N LEU A 206 -6.16 2.06 -7.91
CA LEU A 206 -6.56 1.63 -6.57
C LEU A 206 -5.35 1.08 -5.80
N TYR A 207 -4.90 1.79 -4.77
CA TYR A 207 -3.84 1.36 -3.86
C TYR A 207 -4.40 0.51 -2.71
N GLY A 208 -3.57 -0.40 -2.22
CA GLY A 208 -3.88 -1.35 -1.15
C GLY A 208 -4.70 -2.57 -1.57
N GLY A 209 -4.98 -2.72 -2.87
CA GLY A 209 -5.82 -3.78 -3.41
C GLY A 209 -7.29 -3.59 -3.07
N LEU A 210 -8.06 -4.67 -2.92
CA LEU A 210 -9.46 -4.63 -2.55
C LEU A 210 -9.69 -5.55 -1.35
N GLN A 211 -10.20 -5.01 -0.23
CA GLN A 211 -10.51 -5.80 0.96
C GLN A 211 -12.00 -5.71 1.29
N LEU A 212 -12.73 -6.81 1.11
CA LEU A 212 -14.15 -6.90 1.43
C LEU A 212 -14.39 -8.01 2.45
N ASN A 213 -15.22 -7.70 3.45
CA ASN A 213 -15.69 -8.68 4.43
C ASN A 213 -17.17 -8.51 4.75
N SER A 214 -17.67 -9.28 5.71
CA SER A 214 -19.09 -9.25 6.13
C SER A 214 -19.60 -7.89 6.63
N THR A 215 -18.71 -6.93 6.92
CA THR A 215 -19.07 -5.56 7.36
C THR A 215 -18.94 -4.51 6.25
N SER A 216 -18.43 -4.89 5.08
CA SER A 216 -18.22 -3.97 3.96
C SER A 216 -19.53 -3.58 3.29
N ASN A 217 -19.67 -2.31 2.94
CA ASN A 217 -20.80 -1.85 2.13
C ASN A 217 -20.54 -2.12 0.63
N ILE A 218 -21.14 -3.20 0.11
CA ILE A 218 -20.98 -3.62 -1.28
C ILE A 218 -21.79 -2.78 -2.29
N SER A 219 -22.72 -1.92 -1.85
CA SER A 219 -23.52 -1.09 -2.77
C SER A 219 -22.69 -0.10 -3.58
N ASN A 220 -21.48 0.22 -3.11
CA ASN A 220 -20.61 1.23 -3.69
C ASN A 220 -19.57 0.63 -4.66
N LEU A 221 -19.54 -0.69 -4.84
CA LEU A 221 -18.61 -1.36 -5.78
C LEU A 221 -18.73 -0.88 -7.24
N PRO A 222 -19.91 -0.52 -7.78
CA PRO A 222 -20.01 0.03 -9.14
C PRO A 222 -19.21 1.32 -9.37
N MET A 223 -18.76 2.00 -8.31
CA MET A 223 -17.90 3.18 -8.40
C MET A 223 -16.47 2.82 -8.84
N LEU A 224 -16.07 1.55 -8.70
CA LEU A 224 -14.75 1.06 -9.11
C LEU A 224 -14.64 0.76 -10.62
N ARG A 225 -15.69 1.06 -11.41
CA ARG A 225 -15.73 0.76 -12.85
C ARG A 225 -14.60 1.38 -13.67
N ASN A 226 -14.08 2.52 -13.22
CA ASN A 226 -13.02 3.28 -13.90
C ASN A 226 -11.61 2.91 -13.44
N VAL A 227 -11.48 2.02 -12.46
CA VAL A 227 -10.16 1.56 -12.00
C VAL A 227 -9.50 0.76 -13.12
N ILE A 228 -8.36 1.26 -13.60
CA ILE A 228 -7.53 0.64 -14.65
C ILE A 228 -6.42 -0.20 -14.02
N THR A 229 -5.78 0.34 -13.00
CA THR A 229 -4.67 -0.29 -12.27
C THR A 229 -5.07 -0.55 -10.83
N MET A 230 -4.95 -1.79 -10.38
CA MET A 230 -4.98 -2.14 -8.97
C MET A 230 -3.56 -2.41 -8.49
N LYS A 231 -3.19 -1.85 -7.35
CA LYS A 231 -1.93 -2.12 -6.67
C LYS A 231 -2.21 -2.69 -5.29
N GLY A 232 -1.86 -3.97 -5.07
CA GLY A 232 -2.17 -4.74 -3.88
C GLY A 232 -2.89 -6.04 -4.21
N LEU A 233 -3.47 -6.67 -3.18
CA LEU A 233 -4.12 -7.99 -3.27
C LEU A 233 -5.65 -7.85 -3.28
N ILE A 234 -6.35 -8.79 -3.91
CA ILE A 234 -7.80 -8.91 -3.81
C ILE A 234 -8.11 -9.91 -2.70
N ASN A 235 -8.75 -9.46 -1.63
CA ASN A 235 -9.18 -10.28 -0.52
C ASN A 235 -10.67 -10.06 -0.24
N ILE A 236 -11.50 -11.05 -0.55
CA ILE A 236 -12.95 -10.95 -0.38
C ILE A 236 -13.45 -12.18 0.37
N GLU A 237 -13.93 -11.96 1.58
CA GLU A 237 -14.33 -13.04 2.48
C GLU A 237 -15.70 -12.83 3.12
N ASN A 238 -16.54 -13.86 3.15
CA ASN A 238 -17.83 -13.83 3.88
C ASN A 238 -18.76 -12.69 3.41
N THR A 239 -18.85 -12.47 2.10
CA THR A 239 -19.70 -11.44 1.48
C THR A 239 -20.81 -12.06 0.63
N SER A 240 -21.78 -11.23 0.24
CA SER A 240 -22.89 -11.59 -0.65
C SER A 240 -22.67 -11.18 -2.11
N ILE A 241 -21.44 -10.83 -2.51
CA ILE A 241 -21.15 -10.46 -3.90
C ILE A 241 -21.32 -11.69 -4.81
N GLN A 242 -21.77 -11.46 -6.05
CA GLN A 242 -22.02 -12.52 -7.02
C GLN A 242 -20.85 -12.73 -7.99
N ASP A 243 -20.10 -11.67 -8.26
CA ASP A 243 -18.96 -11.64 -9.18
C ASP A 243 -18.14 -10.35 -9.00
N LEU A 244 -17.10 -10.18 -9.83
CA LEU A 244 -16.21 -9.01 -9.88
C LEU A 244 -16.41 -8.14 -11.13
N SER A 245 -17.56 -8.24 -11.81
CA SER A 245 -17.86 -7.53 -13.06
C SER A 245 -17.96 -6.01 -12.92
N PHE A 246 -18.00 -5.50 -11.69
CA PHE A 246 -17.92 -4.08 -11.41
C PHE A 246 -16.55 -3.47 -11.81
N PHE A 247 -15.50 -4.28 -11.97
CA PHE A 247 -14.24 -3.85 -12.56
C PHE A 247 -14.29 -3.83 -14.10
N GLN A 248 -14.92 -2.80 -14.67
CA GLN A 248 -15.12 -2.69 -16.12
C GLN A 248 -13.85 -2.31 -16.90
N SER A 249 -12.98 -1.48 -16.30
CA SER A 249 -11.79 -0.94 -16.96
C SER A 249 -10.48 -1.57 -16.48
N LEU A 250 -10.53 -2.50 -15.53
CA LEU A 250 -9.34 -3.06 -14.92
C LEU A 250 -8.54 -3.82 -15.97
N THR A 251 -7.24 -3.52 -16.07
CA THR A 251 -6.31 -4.22 -16.96
C THR A 251 -5.06 -4.68 -16.23
N THR A 252 -4.67 -3.98 -15.17
CA THR A 252 -3.39 -4.21 -14.48
C THR A 252 -3.60 -4.48 -13.00
N ILE A 253 -3.02 -5.58 -12.50
CA ILE A 253 -2.87 -5.86 -11.07
C ILE A 253 -1.39 -5.96 -10.75
N LYS A 254 -0.88 -5.02 -9.95
CA LYS A 254 0.48 -5.04 -9.42
C LYS A 254 0.43 -5.42 -7.97
N TYR A 255 1.24 -6.39 -7.56
CA TYR A 255 1.29 -6.79 -6.15
C TYR A 255 2.72 -6.97 -5.67
N ARG A 256 2.89 -6.95 -4.35
CA ARG A 256 4.15 -7.33 -3.72
C ARG A 256 4.00 -8.75 -3.22
N ASN A 257 4.96 -9.62 -3.50
CA ASN A 257 4.89 -11.04 -3.14
C ASN A 257 5.19 -11.25 -1.65
N VAL A 258 4.35 -10.65 -0.80
CA VAL A 258 4.43 -10.74 0.67
C VAL A 258 3.66 -11.96 1.13
N GLU A 259 2.47 -12.10 0.56
CA GLU A 259 1.50 -13.13 0.80
C GLU A 259 1.33 -13.85 -0.53
N SER A 260 1.57 -15.14 -0.55
CA SER A 260 1.59 -15.92 -1.78
C SER A 260 0.26 -15.90 -2.55
N VAL A 261 -0.84 -15.36 -1.99
CA VAL A 261 -2.18 -15.36 -2.59
C VAL A 261 -2.57 -13.96 -3.07
N VAL A 262 -2.61 -13.74 -4.39
CA VAL A 262 -2.96 -12.44 -5.00
C VAL A 262 -4.46 -12.21 -5.10
N ILE A 263 -5.23 -13.28 -5.29
CA ILE A 263 -6.70 -13.25 -5.32
C ILE A 263 -7.19 -14.30 -4.34
N ASN A 264 -7.78 -13.84 -3.24
CA ASN A 264 -8.37 -14.66 -2.20
C ASN A 264 -9.89 -14.43 -2.16
N LEU A 265 -10.65 -15.42 -2.62
CA LEU A 265 -12.11 -15.44 -2.60
C LEU A 265 -12.54 -16.59 -1.70
N ARG A 266 -13.11 -16.26 -0.53
CA ARG A 266 -13.43 -17.25 0.50
C ARG A 266 -14.81 -17.06 1.10
N ASN A 267 -15.57 -18.15 1.28
CA ASN A 267 -16.87 -18.14 1.97
C ASN A 267 -17.88 -17.15 1.35
N ASN A 268 -17.83 -16.92 0.05
CA ASN A 268 -18.79 -16.06 -0.66
C ASN A 268 -19.86 -16.94 -1.31
N SER A 269 -20.86 -17.34 -0.52
CA SER A 269 -21.81 -18.38 -0.94
C SER A 269 -22.72 -17.97 -2.10
N GLN A 270 -22.78 -16.68 -2.45
CA GLN A 270 -23.56 -16.15 -3.57
C GLN A 270 -22.72 -15.92 -4.83
N MET A 271 -21.40 -16.13 -4.76
CA MET A 271 -20.49 -15.89 -5.87
C MET A 271 -20.55 -17.03 -6.88
N THR A 272 -21.14 -16.79 -8.05
CA THR A 272 -21.33 -17.77 -9.13
C THR A 272 -20.37 -17.59 -10.29
N ARG A 273 -19.70 -16.42 -10.39
CA ARG A 273 -18.74 -16.13 -11.46
C ARG A 273 -17.56 -15.34 -10.93
N LEU A 274 -16.39 -15.50 -11.55
CA LEU A 274 -15.27 -14.60 -11.30
C LEU A 274 -15.58 -13.23 -11.89
N GLY A 275 -15.85 -13.15 -13.20
CA GLY A 275 -16.42 -11.95 -13.84
C GLY A 275 -15.48 -10.75 -13.87
N MET A 276 -14.23 -10.91 -13.44
CA MET A 276 -13.16 -9.90 -13.57
C MET A 276 -12.64 -9.95 -15.01
N GLY A 277 -13.45 -9.46 -15.95
CA GLY A 277 -13.11 -9.43 -17.37
C GLY A 277 -12.08 -8.34 -17.63
N LEU A 278 -10.85 -8.71 -17.98
CA LEU A 278 -9.87 -7.73 -18.44
C LEU A 278 -10.10 -7.51 -19.95
N PRO A 279 -10.66 -6.35 -20.35
CA PRO A 279 -11.22 -6.15 -21.68
C PRO A 279 -10.18 -6.22 -22.82
N ASN A 280 -8.90 -6.06 -22.47
CA ASN A 280 -7.78 -6.07 -23.40
C ASN A 280 -6.73 -7.07 -22.92
N GLN A 281 -7.03 -8.37 -23.01
CA GLN A 281 -6.16 -9.44 -22.49
C GLN A 281 -4.70 -9.36 -22.96
N GLU A 282 -4.46 -8.90 -24.19
CA GLU A 282 -3.10 -8.70 -24.74
C GLU A 282 -2.28 -7.65 -23.97
N PHE A 283 -2.94 -6.62 -23.41
CA PHE A 283 -2.32 -5.53 -22.66
C PHE A 283 -2.56 -5.63 -21.16
N SER A 284 -3.19 -6.72 -20.71
CA SER A 284 -3.52 -6.93 -19.32
C SER A 284 -2.42 -7.70 -18.62
N ASP A 285 -2.15 -7.35 -17.37
CA ASP A 285 -1.00 -7.89 -16.65
C ASP A 285 -1.29 -8.06 -15.16
N ILE A 286 -0.88 -9.21 -14.62
CA ILE A 286 -0.89 -9.53 -13.20
C ILE A 286 0.52 -9.91 -12.83
N SER A 287 1.26 -8.98 -12.24
CA SER A 287 2.68 -9.17 -11.99
C SER A 287 3.14 -8.55 -10.68
N SER A 288 4.21 -9.13 -10.15
CA SER A 288 4.84 -8.58 -8.96
C SER A 288 5.64 -7.32 -9.29
N VAL A 289 5.62 -6.32 -8.41
CA VAL A 289 6.50 -5.14 -8.49
C VAL A 289 7.97 -5.46 -8.20
N TYR A 290 8.29 -6.69 -7.77
CA TYR A 290 9.65 -7.19 -7.63
C TYR A 290 9.86 -8.44 -8.47
N ASN A 291 11.00 -8.50 -9.17
CA ASN A 291 11.40 -9.68 -9.92
C ASN A 291 11.85 -10.79 -8.94
N GLY A 292 10.93 -11.69 -8.60
CA GLY A 292 11.18 -12.89 -7.82
C GLY A 292 10.53 -14.11 -8.49
N GLN A 293 11.23 -15.25 -8.48
CA GLN A 293 10.76 -16.53 -9.05
C GLN A 293 9.76 -17.25 -8.13
N GLU A 294 8.88 -16.54 -7.45
CA GLU A 294 7.94 -17.13 -6.48
C GLU A 294 6.58 -17.36 -7.14
N TYR A 295 5.97 -18.52 -6.85
CA TYR A 295 4.63 -18.84 -7.34
C TYR A 295 3.62 -17.83 -6.83
N THR A 296 2.76 -17.37 -7.74
CA THR A 296 1.65 -16.48 -7.42
C THR A 296 0.40 -17.33 -7.30
N LEU A 297 -0.24 -17.36 -6.13
CA LEU A 297 -1.38 -18.22 -5.86
C LEU A 297 -2.71 -17.46 -5.98
N VAL A 298 -3.76 -18.17 -6.35
CA VAL A 298 -5.14 -17.79 -6.12
C VAL A 298 -5.80 -18.77 -5.14
N ASN A 299 -6.82 -18.31 -4.44
CA ASN A 299 -7.62 -19.13 -3.54
C ASN A 299 -9.10 -18.94 -3.86
N PHE A 300 -9.75 -20.00 -4.32
CA PHE A 300 -11.20 -20.07 -4.52
C PHE A 300 -11.74 -21.13 -3.57
N GLU A 301 -12.27 -20.71 -2.43
CA GLU A 301 -12.65 -21.60 -1.33
C GLU A 301 -14.07 -21.30 -0.85
N ASN A 302 -14.92 -22.33 -0.80
CA ASN A 302 -16.28 -22.24 -0.26
C ASN A 302 -17.12 -21.12 -0.93
N LEU A 303 -17.12 -21.11 -2.26
CA LEU A 303 -17.95 -20.23 -3.10
C LEU A 303 -19.32 -20.89 -3.40
N HIS A 304 -20.16 -20.28 -4.24
CA HIS A 304 -21.41 -20.92 -4.67
C HIS A 304 -21.12 -22.26 -5.38
N GLY A 305 -22.03 -23.24 -5.27
CA GLY A 305 -21.85 -24.56 -5.90
C GLY A 305 -21.78 -24.52 -7.44
N ASP A 306 -22.29 -23.45 -8.03
CA ASP A 306 -22.25 -23.17 -9.48
C ASP A 306 -21.12 -22.22 -9.88
N PHE A 307 -20.20 -21.87 -8.96
CA PHE A 307 -19.06 -21.05 -9.30
C PHE A 307 -18.23 -21.68 -10.42
N CYS A 308 -18.10 -20.95 -11.53
CA CYS A 308 -17.37 -21.42 -12.70
C CYS A 308 -16.47 -20.34 -13.31
N LEU A 309 -15.41 -20.80 -13.97
CA LEU A 309 -14.51 -20.01 -14.80
C LEU A 309 -14.74 -20.34 -16.28
N THR A 310 -14.76 -19.30 -17.10
CA THR A 310 -14.73 -19.45 -18.56
C THR A 310 -13.38 -19.98 -19.04
N ILE A 311 -13.34 -20.57 -20.23
CA ILE A 311 -12.10 -20.98 -20.90
C ILE A 311 -11.17 -19.78 -21.05
N SER A 312 -11.72 -18.62 -21.40
CA SER A 312 -10.96 -17.37 -21.52
C SER A 312 -10.32 -16.93 -20.20
N GLU A 313 -11.06 -16.99 -19.09
CA GLU A 313 -10.50 -16.72 -17.75
C GLU A 313 -9.42 -17.76 -17.41
N VAL A 314 -9.63 -19.04 -17.70
CA VAL A 314 -8.63 -20.09 -17.40
C VAL A 314 -7.32 -19.85 -18.16
N ILE A 315 -7.40 -19.59 -19.47
CA ILE A 315 -6.23 -19.30 -20.30
C ILE A 315 -5.52 -18.06 -19.78
N PHE A 316 -6.26 -16.97 -19.56
CA PHE A 316 -5.64 -15.73 -19.13
C PHE A 316 -4.96 -15.86 -17.76
N TYR A 317 -5.68 -16.32 -16.74
CA TYR A 317 -5.16 -16.34 -15.37
C TYR A 317 -4.09 -17.43 -15.15
N PHE A 318 -4.30 -18.64 -15.66
CA PHE A 318 -3.40 -19.77 -15.34
C PHE A 318 -2.32 -20.00 -16.39
N TRP A 319 -2.60 -19.78 -17.68
CA TRP A 319 -1.59 -19.91 -18.73
C TRP A 319 -0.79 -18.62 -18.87
N PHE A 320 -1.44 -17.50 -19.18
CA PHE A 320 -0.75 -16.25 -19.49
C PHE A 320 -0.12 -15.62 -18.24
N CYS A 321 -0.88 -15.43 -17.16
CA CYS A 321 -0.37 -14.88 -15.91
C CYS A 321 0.38 -15.91 -15.04
N THR A 322 0.40 -17.19 -15.42
CA THR A 322 1.08 -18.28 -14.69
C THR A 322 0.66 -18.42 -13.22
N LEU A 323 -0.59 -18.07 -12.90
CA LEU A 323 -1.11 -18.22 -11.55
C LEU A 323 -1.19 -19.70 -11.16
N SER A 324 -0.88 -19.99 -9.92
CA SER A 324 -0.99 -21.29 -9.27
C SER A 324 -2.15 -21.27 -8.28
N VAL A 325 -2.55 -22.41 -7.73
CA VAL A 325 -3.73 -22.48 -6.86
C VAL A 325 -3.41 -23.00 -5.48
N LYS A 326 -4.02 -22.38 -4.46
CA LYS A 326 -4.05 -22.86 -3.07
C LYS A 326 -5.24 -23.80 -2.82
N ASN A 327 -6.47 -23.31 -3.03
CA ASN A 327 -7.68 -24.14 -3.10
C ASN A 327 -8.44 -23.79 -4.38
N PHE A 328 -8.98 -24.80 -5.06
CA PHE A 328 -9.69 -24.65 -6.33
C PHE A 328 -11.10 -25.24 -6.26
N HIS A 329 -12.02 -24.53 -5.62
CA HIS A 329 -13.44 -24.89 -5.61
C HIS A 329 -14.17 -24.18 -6.75
N ALA A 330 -13.77 -24.48 -7.98
CA ALA A 330 -14.31 -23.90 -9.21
C ALA A 330 -14.52 -24.97 -10.28
N LYS A 331 -15.50 -24.74 -11.14
CA LYS A 331 -15.77 -25.56 -12.33
C LYS A 331 -15.42 -24.78 -13.61
N LEU A 332 -15.37 -25.46 -14.74
CA LEU A 332 -15.47 -24.77 -16.03
C LEU A 332 -16.93 -24.43 -16.31
N CYS A 333 -17.19 -23.25 -16.86
CA CYS A 333 -18.53 -22.90 -17.30
C CYS A 333 -18.94 -23.77 -18.51
N ASP A 334 -20.22 -24.12 -18.60
CA ASP A 334 -20.78 -24.81 -19.77
C ASP A 334 -20.90 -23.84 -20.96
N GLU A 335 -19.78 -23.62 -21.65
CA GLU A 335 -19.68 -22.77 -22.82
C GLU A 335 -18.99 -23.49 -23.98
N GLN A 336 -19.47 -23.23 -25.21
CA GLN A 336 -18.76 -23.62 -26.41
C GLN A 336 -17.80 -22.50 -26.79
N ASP A 337 -16.49 -22.76 -26.71
CA ASP A 337 -15.49 -21.88 -27.30
C ASP A 337 -15.11 -22.43 -28.69
N PRO A 338 -15.44 -21.73 -29.78
CA PRO A 338 -15.11 -22.18 -31.13
C PRO A 338 -13.59 -22.28 -31.40
N LYS A 339 -12.75 -21.70 -30.53
CA LYS A 339 -11.28 -21.73 -30.66
C LYS A 339 -10.62 -22.83 -29.83
N HIS A 340 -11.28 -23.38 -28.81
CA HIS A 340 -10.67 -24.30 -27.86
C HIS A 340 -11.58 -25.49 -27.57
N VAL A 341 -11.06 -26.70 -27.73
CA VAL A 341 -11.78 -27.94 -27.41
C VAL A 341 -11.51 -28.31 -25.95
N ILE A 342 -12.56 -28.36 -25.12
CA ILE A 342 -12.45 -28.85 -23.74
C ILE A 342 -12.37 -30.39 -23.77
N CYS A 343 -11.29 -30.94 -23.22
CA CYS A 343 -11.18 -32.36 -22.97
C CYS A 343 -11.61 -32.68 -21.53
N HIS A 344 -12.69 -33.42 -21.36
CA HIS A 344 -13.09 -33.93 -20.05
C HIS A 344 -12.31 -35.20 -19.74
N PHE A 345 -11.55 -35.20 -18.63
CA PHE A 345 -10.96 -36.42 -18.12
C PHE A 345 -12.05 -37.23 -17.41
N GLU A 346 -12.57 -38.27 -18.06
CA GLU A 346 -13.34 -39.28 -17.36
C GLU A 346 -12.40 -40.08 -16.44
N SER A 347 -12.73 -40.16 -15.16
CA SER A 347 -12.01 -41.01 -14.22
C SER A 347 -12.22 -42.48 -14.59
N SER A 348 -11.32 -43.03 -15.39
CA SER A 348 -11.23 -44.47 -15.65
C SER A 348 -10.17 -45.09 -14.74
N PRO A 349 -10.37 -46.31 -14.19
CA PRO A 349 -9.34 -47.01 -13.41
C PRO A 349 -8.09 -47.38 -14.25
N LEU A 350 -8.12 -47.15 -15.57
CA LEU A 350 -7.10 -47.51 -16.52
C LEU A 350 -6.69 -46.27 -17.33
N PHE A 351 -5.64 -45.58 -16.88
CA PHE A 351 -4.86 -44.68 -17.74
C PHE A 351 -4.22 -45.51 -18.87
N GLN A 352 -4.93 -45.76 -19.97
CA GLN A 352 -4.26 -46.27 -21.18
C GLN A 352 -4.82 -45.84 -22.53
N HIS A 353 -6.05 -45.32 -22.66
CA HIS A 353 -6.49 -44.77 -23.95
C HIS A 353 -7.41 -43.56 -23.77
N SER A 354 -6.84 -42.38 -24.00
CA SER A 354 -7.57 -41.11 -24.11
C SER A 354 -8.36 -41.11 -25.42
N PHE A 355 -9.68 -40.92 -25.34
CA PHE A 355 -10.50 -40.56 -26.50
C PHE A 355 -10.83 -39.07 -26.41
N CYS A 356 -10.34 -38.28 -27.36
CA CYS A 356 -10.94 -36.98 -27.67
C CYS A 356 -12.11 -37.25 -28.62
N GLN A 357 -13.32 -36.80 -28.28
CA GLN A 357 -14.36 -36.63 -29.30
C GLN A 357 -14.11 -35.29 -30.01
N VAL A 358 -14.02 -35.37 -31.35
CA VAL A 358 -13.79 -34.27 -32.29
C VAL A 358 -15.09 -33.53 -32.55
#